data_AF-A0A970KGE9-F1
#
_entry.id   AF-A0A970KGE9-F1
#
_cell.length_a   1.000
_cell.length_b   1.000
_cell.length_c   1.000
_cell.angle_alpha   90.00
_cell.angle_beta   90.00
_cell.angle_gamma   90.00
#
_symmetry.space_group_name_H-M   'P 1'
#
loop_
_entity.id
_entity.type
_entity.pdbx_description
1 polymer ?
#
loop_
_entity_poly.entity_id
_entity_poly.type
_entity_poly.pdbx_seq_one_letter_code
_entity_poly.pdbx_strand_id
1 'polypeptide(L)'
;VEGELLNYKLDSGLMYPTEYGKSLLDRLIKLETAREEAELFLQETKAALLEARKQYEKEEEEIISSKVIGNNPIVTANKQKLVELEIELSSLLEIYTEKHPKVIETRQKIEKIKEVLANTVEEMITSRNETINPVYQGLKQKISTLETNIITAEARLRSLEKGLRNQETELKKLPSMELELLRLERKRKVAENIYLILMERREEIQIQQSMESSDIVVLDSAIINEEAVKPRKIMNMAVAVVLAAFLAVFVIFLQYYFDTTVKEEEDIRRVTGLSVIGIIPDLAKVNHNQAYGVDK
;
A
#
# COMPACT_ATOMS: atom_id res chain seq x y z
N VAL A 1 -5.10 44.20 38.81
CA VAL A 1 -4.64 43.19 39.79
C VAL A 1 -3.36 43.60 40.51
N GLU A 2 -2.20 43.72 39.85
CA GLU A 2 -0.95 44.08 40.57
C GLU A 2 -0.99 45.46 41.22
N GLY A 3 -1.48 46.48 40.49
CA GLY A 3 -1.68 47.82 41.06
C GLY A 3 -2.71 47.86 42.20
N GLU A 4 -3.79 47.07 42.09
CA GLU A 4 -4.81 46.97 43.15
C GLU A 4 -4.26 46.27 44.40
N LEU A 5 -3.48 45.20 44.22
CA LEU A 5 -2.79 44.50 45.31
C LEU A 5 -1.79 45.42 46.01
N LEU A 6 -1.00 46.17 45.24
CA LEU A 6 -0.03 47.13 45.79
C LEU A 6 -0.73 48.22 46.59
N ASN A 7 -1.76 48.86 46.03
CA ASN A 7 -2.52 49.90 46.72
C ASN A 7 -3.17 49.35 47.99
N TYR A 8 -3.76 48.16 47.93
CA TYR A 8 -4.37 47.52 49.11
C TYR A 8 -3.35 47.23 50.22
N LYS A 9 -2.13 46.77 49.88
CA LYS A 9 -1.04 46.58 50.85
C LYS A 9 -0.62 47.88 51.52
N LEU A 10 -0.56 48.97 50.75
CA LEU A 10 -0.20 50.29 51.26
C LEU A 10 -1.29 50.87 52.17
N ASP A 11 -2.57 50.74 51.78
CA ASP A 11 -3.71 51.29 52.52
C ASP A 11 -4.06 50.51 53.78
N SER A 12 -3.97 49.17 53.73
CA SER A 12 -4.33 48.29 54.85
C SER A 12 -3.20 48.11 55.87
N GLY A 13 -1.96 48.47 55.52
CA GLY A 13 -0.75 48.19 56.31
C GLY A 13 -0.37 46.70 56.41
N LEU A 14 -1.16 45.80 55.78
CA LEU A 14 -0.95 44.36 55.81
C LEU A 14 -0.11 43.94 54.59
N MET A 15 1.20 43.81 54.78
CA MET A 15 2.14 43.45 53.71
C MET A 15 2.09 41.96 53.34
N TYR A 16 1.82 41.11 54.34
CA TYR A 16 1.85 39.65 54.21
C TYR A 16 0.64 39.03 54.94
N PRO A 17 0.05 37.95 54.39
CA PRO A 17 -0.93 37.16 55.10
C PRO A 17 -0.30 36.40 56.27
N THR A 18 -1.13 35.92 57.19
CA THR A 18 -0.69 35.02 58.25
C THR A 18 -0.21 33.68 57.66
N GLU A 19 0.62 32.93 58.40
CA GLU A 19 1.05 31.59 57.96
C GLU A 19 -0.14 30.65 57.71
N TYR A 20 -1.20 30.76 58.51
CA TYR A 20 -2.44 30.02 58.29
C TYR A 20 -3.13 30.45 56.99
N GLY A 21 -3.33 31.75 56.77
CA GLY A 21 -3.93 32.30 55.55
C GLY A 21 -3.14 31.94 54.28
N LYS A 22 -1.80 32.01 54.35
CA LYS A 22 -0.88 31.59 53.28
C LYS A 22 -1.05 30.11 52.94
N SER A 23 -1.13 29.23 53.94
CA SER A 23 -1.33 27.80 53.72
C SER A 23 -2.68 27.49 53.04
N LEU A 24 -3.74 28.24 53.40
CA LEU A 24 -5.05 28.12 52.78
C LEU A 24 -5.03 28.59 51.32
N LEU A 25 -4.34 29.71 51.06
CA LEU A 25 -4.13 30.26 49.73
C LEU A 25 -3.37 29.28 48.83
N ASP A 26 -2.27 28.71 49.29
CA ASP A 26 -1.49 27.77 48.48
C ASP A 26 -2.28 26.50 48.13
N ARG A 27 -3.13 26.01 49.05
CA ARG A 27 -4.07 24.91 48.74
C ARG A 27 -5.12 25.31 47.72
N LEU A 28 -5.70 26.51 47.84
CA LEU A 28 -6.66 27.05 46.87
C LEU A 28 -6.04 27.16 45.48
N ILE A 29 -4.84 27.74 45.38
CA ILE A 29 -4.13 27.90 44.10
C ILE A 29 -3.88 26.53 43.47
N LYS A 30 -3.44 25.53 44.24
CA LYS A 30 -3.24 24.17 43.72
C LYS A 30 -4.53 23.56 43.20
N LEU A 31 -5.64 23.72 43.92
CA LEU A 31 -6.94 23.20 43.50
C LEU A 31 -7.49 23.94 42.28
N GLU A 32 -7.36 25.27 42.22
CA GLU A 32 -7.80 26.08 41.08
C GLU A 32 -6.96 25.76 39.85
N THR A 33 -5.63 25.72 39.98
CA THR A 33 -4.73 25.36 38.87
C THR A 33 -5.05 23.94 38.35
N ALA A 34 -5.22 22.96 39.25
CA ALA A 34 -5.60 21.61 38.86
C ALA A 34 -7.00 21.52 38.23
N ARG A 35 -7.93 22.43 38.60
CA ARG A 35 -9.25 22.52 37.97
C ARG A 35 -9.13 23.01 36.54
N GLU A 36 -8.38 24.10 36.33
CA GLU A 36 -8.16 24.68 35.00
C GLU A 36 -7.41 23.70 34.08
N GLU A 37 -6.41 22.97 34.59
CA GLU A 37 -5.75 21.90 33.84
C GLU A 37 -6.71 20.78 33.45
N ALA A 38 -7.59 20.34 34.36
CA ALA A 38 -8.58 19.31 34.08
C ALA A 38 -9.66 19.79 33.09
N GLU A 39 -10.00 21.09 33.13
CA GLU A 39 -10.93 21.73 32.21
C GLU A 39 -10.33 21.85 30.80
N LEU A 40 -9.06 22.25 30.70
CA LEU A 40 -8.31 22.25 29.45
C LEU A 40 -8.26 20.85 28.83
N PHE A 41 -7.86 19.84 29.63
CA PHE A 41 -7.83 18.44 29.18
C PHE A 41 -9.21 17.96 28.69
N LEU A 42 -10.29 18.33 29.39
CA LEU A 42 -11.65 18.00 28.96
C LEU A 42 -11.99 18.61 27.60
N GLN A 43 -11.63 19.88 27.37
CA GLN A 43 -11.87 20.55 26.09
C GLN A 43 -11.06 19.91 24.95
N GLU A 44 -9.78 19.61 25.18
CA GLU A 44 -8.91 18.92 24.22
C GLU A 44 -9.47 17.53 23.86
N THR A 45 -9.87 16.77 24.87
CA THR A 45 -10.42 15.41 24.67
C THR A 45 -11.75 15.46 23.89
N LYS A 46 -12.59 16.47 24.16
CA LYS A 46 -13.83 16.69 23.40
C LYS A 46 -13.56 17.07 21.94
N ALA A 47 -12.56 17.91 21.68
CA ALA A 47 -12.14 18.25 20.32
C ALA A 47 -11.60 17.01 19.58
N ALA A 48 -10.73 16.23 20.23
CA ALA A 48 -10.18 14.99 19.67
C ALA A 48 -11.27 13.94 19.39
N LEU A 49 -12.29 13.83 20.25
CA LEU A 49 -13.43 12.94 20.03
C LEU A 49 -14.24 13.35 18.80
N LEU A 50 -14.49 14.64 18.63
CA LEU A 50 -15.21 15.17 17.48
C LEU A 50 -14.47 14.87 16.17
N GLU A 51 -13.15 15.01 16.17
CA GLU A 51 -12.32 14.65 15.01
C GLU A 51 -12.29 13.14 14.75
N ALA A 52 -12.11 12.32 15.79
CA ALA A 52 -12.13 10.86 15.67
C ALA A 52 -13.48 10.35 15.12
N ARG A 53 -14.60 10.94 15.55
CA ARG A 53 -15.94 10.63 15.01
C ARG A 53 -16.08 11.02 13.55
N LYS A 54 -15.58 12.20 13.14
CA LYS A 54 -15.57 12.61 11.73
C LYS A 54 -14.75 11.67 10.85
N GLN A 55 -13.64 11.13 11.36
CA GLN A 55 -12.84 10.14 10.64
C GLN A 55 -13.58 8.79 10.57
N TYR A 56 -14.19 8.37 11.67
CA TYR A 56 -14.97 7.13 11.76
C TYR A 56 -16.16 7.11 10.79
N GLU A 57 -16.89 8.22 10.64
CA GLU A 57 -18.02 8.33 9.71
C GLU A 57 -17.63 8.25 8.24
N LYS A 58 -16.37 8.56 7.89
CA LYS A 58 -15.87 8.50 6.52
C LYS A 58 -15.35 7.13 6.13
N GLU A 59 -15.10 6.27 7.12
CA GLU A 59 -14.47 4.97 6.92
C GLU A 59 -15.53 3.88 6.75
N GLU A 60 -15.35 3.00 5.76
CA GLU A 60 -16.26 1.86 5.57
C GLU A 60 -16.02 0.79 6.66
N GLU A 61 -17.10 0.23 7.20
CA GLU A 61 -17.05 -0.80 8.25
C GLU A 61 -16.40 -2.10 7.76
N GLU A 62 -16.56 -2.41 6.48
CA GLU A 62 -16.04 -3.60 5.83
C GLU A 62 -15.26 -3.21 4.58
N ILE A 63 -14.14 -3.90 4.34
CA ILE A 63 -13.37 -3.76 3.10
C ILE A 63 -13.41 -5.08 2.33
N ILE A 64 -13.60 -4.99 1.02
CA ILE A 64 -13.48 -6.14 0.13
C ILE A 64 -11.99 -6.50 0.05
N SER A 65 -11.60 -7.57 0.73
CA SER A 65 -10.25 -8.12 0.59
C SER A 65 -10.12 -8.84 -0.75
N SER A 66 -9.82 -8.10 -1.82
CA SER A 66 -9.52 -8.66 -3.15
C SER A 66 -8.12 -9.30 -3.23
N LYS A 67 -7.36 -9.33 -2.12
CA LYS A 67 -5.93 -9.63 -2.10
C LYS A 67 -5.53 -10.99 -1.50
N VAL A 68 -6.43 -11.98 -1.53
CA VAL A 68 -6.13 -13.35 -1.04
C VAL A 68 -5.81 -14.35 -2.15
N ILE A 69 -5.84 -13.95 -3.44
CA ILE A 69 -5.53 -14.86 -4.56
C ILE A 69 -4.05 -15.34 -4.54
N GLY A 70 -3.15 -14.56 -3.93
CA GLY A 70 -1.71 -14.83 -3.94
C GLY A 70 -1.23 -15.99 -3.07
N ASN A 71 -1.92 -16.29 -1.96
CA ASN A 71 -1.37 -17.16 -0.89
C ASN A 71 -2.19 -18.43 -0.62
N ASN A 72 -3.16 -18.79 -1.48
CA ASN A 72 -3.91 -20.02 -1.28
C ASN A 72 -3.04 -21.26 -1.63
N PRO A 73 -2.82 -22.20 -0.68
CA PRO A 73 -2.03 -23.41 -0.92
C PRO A 73 -2.58 -24.27 -2.07
N ILE A 74 -3.90 -24.29 -2.25
CA ILE A 74 -4.58 -25.08 -3.30
C ILE A 74 -4.28 -24.51 -4.69
N VAL A 75 -4.34 -23.18 -4.83
CA VAL A 75 -4.02 -22.50 -6.10
C VAL A 75 -2.55 -22.69 -6.46
N THR A 76 -1.67 -22.63 -5.45
CA THR A 76 -0.23 -22.81 -5.64
C THR A 76 0.10 -24.25 -6.05
N ALA A 77 -0.53 -25.24 -5.41
CA ALA A 77 -0.39 -26.66 -5.76
C ALA A 77 -0.92 -26.97 -7.17
N ASN A 78 -2.10 -26.44 -7.53
CA ASN A 78 -2.68 -26.64 -8.86
C ASN A 78 -1.86 -25.94 -9.96
N LYS A 79 -1.29 -24.75 -9.69
CA LYS A 79 -0.34 -24.09 -10.60
C LYS A 79 0.93 -24.91 -10.80
N GLN A 80 1.50 -25.48 -9.74
CA GLN A 80 2.65 -26.38 -9.85
C GLN A 80 2.33 -27.62 -10.69
N LYS A 81 1.16 -28.22 -10.48
CA LYS A 81 0.72 -29.38 -11.26
C LYS A 81 0.47 -29.05 -12.73
N LEU A 82 -0.06 -27.86 -13.02
CA LEU A 82 -0.21 -27.37 -14.39
C LEU A 82 1.15 -27.22 -15.09
N VAL A 83 2.13 -26.60 -14.42
CA VAL A 83 3.50 -26.46 -14.96
C VAL A 83 4.14 -27.82 -15.21
N GLU A 84 3.96 -28.79 -14.31
CA GLU A 84 4.45 -30.16 -14.49
C GLU A 84 3.86 -30.84 -15.73
N LEU A 85 2.54 -30.74 -15.93
CA LEU A 85 1.85 -31.29 -17.09
C LEU A 85 2.24 -30.58 -18.40
N GLU A 86 2.51 -29.27 -18.36
CA GLU A 86 2.99 -28.51 -19.52
C GLU A 86 4.42 -28.92 -19.93
N ILE A 87 5.27 -29.21 -18.94
CA ILE A 87 6.61 -29.78 -19.18
C ILE A 87 6.49 -31.20 -19.74
N GLU A 88 5.60 -32.03 -19.19
CA GLU A 88 5.32 -33.39 -19.70
C GLU A 88 4.78 -33.37 -21.13
N LEU A 89 3.86 -32.44 -21.44
CA LEU A 89 3.37 -32.26 -22.79
C LEU A 89 4.50 -31.86 -23.75
N SER A 90 5.38 -30.94 -23.32
CA SER A 90 6.50 -30.48 -24.12
C SER A 90 7.48 -31.61 -24.45
N SER A 91 7.79 -32.48 -23.47
CA SER A 91 8.66 -33.64 -23.71
C SER A 91 7.99 -34.71 -24.57
N LEU A 92 6.68 -34.94 -24.43
CA LEU A 92 5.94 -35.87 -25.28
C LEU A 92 5.85 -35.39 -26.74
N LEU A 93 5.73 -34.08 -26.97
CA LEU A 93 5.70 -33.50 -28.32
C LEU A 93 7.07 -33.53 -29.03
N GLU A 94 8.17 -33.70 -28.29
CA GLU A 94 9.50 -33.89 -28.85
C GLU A 94 9.66 -35.26 -29.52
N ILE A 95 8.97 -36.28 -29.00
CA ILE A 95 9.09 -37.68 -29.43
C ILE A 95 7.83 -38.24 -30.12
N TYR A 96 6.68 -37.59 -29.97
CA TYR A 96 5.40 -38.04 -30.51
C TYR A 96 4.69 -36.92 -31.27
N THR A 97 3.86 -37.31 -32.25
CA THR A 97 3.01 -36.38 -33.00
C THR A 97 1.77 -35.97 -32.19
N GLU A 98 1.13 -34.85 -32.58
CA GLU A 98 -0.03 -34.30 -31.86
C GLU A 98 -1.21 -35.27 -31.70
N LYS A 99 -1.32 -36.27 -32.58
CA LYS A 99 -2.39 -37.29 -32.56
C LYS A 99 -2.08 -38.51 -31.69
N HIS A 100 -0.91 -38.56 -31.06
CA HIS A 100 -0.53 -39.69 -30.23
C HIS A 100 -1.40 -39.75 -28.96
N PRO A 101 -1.90 -40.94 -28.55
CA PRO A 101 -2.81 -41.07 -27.40
C PRO A 101 -2.32 -40.38 -26.11
N LYS A 102 -1.02 -40.47 -25.81
CA LYS A 102 -0.42 -39.84 -24.62
C LYS A 102 -0.42 -38.30 -24.67
N VAL A 103 -0.29 -37.72 -25.86
CA VAL A 103 -0.33 -36.25 -26.05
C VAL A 103 -1.75 -35.75 -25.82
N ILE A 104 -2.74 -36.47 -26.36
CA ILE A 104 -4.16 -36.16 -26.17
C ILE A 104 -4.56 -36.28 -24.70
N GLU A 105 -4.13 -37.34 -24.02
CA GLU A 105 -4.39 -37.55 -22.59
C GLU A 105 -3.80 -36.42 -21.74
N THR A 106 -2.56 -36.01 -22.02
CA THR A 106 -1.88 -34.93 -21.28
C THR A 106 -2.56 -33.58 -21.53
N ARG A 107 -2.98 -33.29 -22.77
CA ARG A 107 -3.78 -32.08 -23.07
C ARG A 107 -5.12 -32.07 -22.33
N GLN A 108 -5.80 -33.21 -22.24
CA GLN A 108 -7.05 -33.31 -21.47
C GLN A 108 -6.83 -33.07 -19.97
N LYS A 109 -5.72 -33.58 -19.40
CA LYS A 109 -5.34 -33.30 -18.01
C LYS A 109 -5.05 -31.81 -17.78
N ILE A 110 -4.38 -31.15 -18.72
CA ILE A 110 -4.11 -29.70 -18.69
C ILE A 110 -5.42 -28.89 -18.73
N GLU A 111 -6.33 -29.22 -19.65
CA GLU A 111 -7.62 -28.53 -19.74
C GLU A 111 -8.44 -28.69 -18.45
N LYS A 112 -8.51 -29.92 -17.92
CA LYS A 112 -9.22 -30.18 -16.66
C LYS A 112 -8.63 -29.40 -15.49
N ILE A 113 -7.30 -29.26 -15.40
CA ILE A 113 -6.69 -28.51 -14.29
C ILE A 113 -6.82 -27.00 -14.45
N LYS A 114 -6.85 -26.50 -15.70
CA LYS A 114 -7.18 -25.10 -16.00
C LYS A 114 -8.62 -24.77 -15.63
N GLU A 115 -9.56 -25.66 -15.93
CA GLU A 115 -10.97 -25.54 -15.54
C GLU A 115 -11.13 -25.49 -14.01
N VAL A 116 -10.49 -26.43 -13.30
CA VAL A 116 -10.48 -26.41 -11.82
C VAL A 116 -9.88 -25.11 -11.29
N LEU A 117 -8.76 -24.64 -11.84
CA LEU A 117 -8.15 -23.35 -11.45
C LEU A 117 -9.08 -22.16 -11.69
N ALA A 118 -9.77 -22.12 -12.83
CA ALA A 118 -10.72 -21.07 -13.16
C ALA A 118 -11.88 -21.04 -12.16
N ASN A 119 -12.50 -22.20 -11.90
CA ASN A 119 -13.60 -22.33 -10.95
C ASN A 119 -13.16 -22.00 -9.52
N THR A 120 -11.96 -22.42 -9.10
CA THR A 120 -11.44 -22.10 -7.75
C THR A 120 -11.19 -20.59 -7.62
N VAL A 121 -10.71 -19.93 -8.68
CA VAL A 121 -10.49 -18.48 -8.69
C VAL A 121 -11.81 -17.72 -8.70
N GLU A 122 -12.79 -18.17 -9.49
CA GLU A 122 -14.13 -17.60 -9.51
C GLU A 122 -14.83 -17.76 -8.15
N GLU A 123 -14.80 -18.96 -7.56
CA GLU A 123 -15.32 -19.22 -6.21
C GLU A 123 -14.66 -18.31 -5.16
N MET A 124 -13.34 -18.09 -5.22
CA MET A 124 -12.64 -17.16 -4.31
C MET A 124 -12.99 -15.69 -4.55
N ILE A 125 -13.31 -15.29 -5.78
CA ILE A 125 -13.77 -13.93 -6.09
C ILE A 125 -15.22 -13.73 -5.60
N THR A 126 -16.05 -14.77 -5.70
CA THR A 126 -17.45 -14.75 -5.22
C THR A 126 -17.56 -14.97 -3.71
N SER A 127 -16.61 -15.67 -3.10
CA SER A 127 -16.46 -15.80 -1.65
C SER A 127 -15.91 -14.49 -1.12
N ARG A 128 -16.79 -13.49 -1.10
CA ARG A 128 -16.55 -12.17 -0.56
C ARG A 128 -16.29 -12.32 0.93
N ASN A 129 -15.02 -12.48 1.29
CA ASN A 129 -14.60 -12.37 2.68
C ASN A 129 -14.65 -10.87 3.03
N GLU A 130 -15.82 -10.41 3.45
CA GLU A 130 -16.01 -9.14 4.14
C GLU A 130 -15.19 -9.21 5.42
N THR A 131 -14.02 -8.57 5.41
CA THR A 131 -13.20 -8.44 6.60
C THR A 131 -13.49 -7.08 7.21
N ILE A 132 -13.75 -7.05 8.52
CA ILE A 132 -13.94 -5.80 9.25
C ILE A 132 -12.68 -4.95 9.05
N ASN A 133 -12.90 -3.70 8.67
CA ASN A 133 -11.81 -2.77 8.44
C ASN A 133 -11.02 -2.55 9.76
N PRO A 134 -9.71 -2.86 9.82
CA PRO A 134 -8.91 -2.67 11.02
C PRO A 134 -8.80 -1.20 11.43
N VAL A 135 -8.89 -0.26 10.48
CA VAL A 135 -8.92 1.19 10.74
C VAL A 135 -10.22 1.55 11.45
N TYR A 136 -11.36 1.03 10.98
CA TYR A 136 -12.66 1.22 11.62
C TYR A 136 -12.68 0.68 13.06
N GLN A 137 -12.14 -0.52 13.30
CA GLN A 137 -12.01 -1.07 14.67
C GLN A 137 -11.09 -0.21 15.55
N GLY A 138 -9.96 0.23 15.02
CA GLY A 138 -9.04 1.12 15.72
C GLY A 138 -9.69 2.44 16.11
N LEU A 139 -10.44 3.05 15.20
CA LEU A 139 -11.18 4.28 15.44
C LEU A 139 -12.31 4.07 16.46
N LYS A 140 -13.04 2.95 16.40
CA LYS A 140 -14.06 2.60 17.40
C LYS A 140 -13.47 2.48 18.80
N GLN A 141 -12.32 1.81 18.92
CA GLN A 141 -11.62 1.70 20.20
C GLN A 141 -11.14 3.07 20.70
N LYS A 142 -10.60 3.91 19.80
CA LYS A 142 -10.17 5.28 20.11
C LYS A 142 -11.33 6.16 20.59
N ILE A 143 -12.51 6.06 19.96
CA ILE A 143 -13.71 6.79 20.39
C ILE A 143 -14.12 6.36 21.80
N SER A 144 -14.17 5.05 22.06
CA SER A 144 -14.52 4.50 23.37
C SER A 144 -13.57 4.96 24.49
N THR A 145 -12.26 5.00 24.22
CA THR A 145 -11.27 5.49 25.19
C THR A 145 -11.42 7.00 25.43
N LEU A 146 -11.66 7.80 24.38
CA LEU A 146 -11.90 9.24 24.51
C LEU A 146 -13.17 9.56 25.31
N GLU A 147 -14.25 8.81 25.10
CA GLU A 147 -15.48 8.94 25.89
C GLU A 147 -15.24 8.62 27.37
N THR A 148 -14.50 7.55 27.65
CA THR A 148 -14.10 7.19 29.02
C THR A 148 -13.24 8.29 29.67
N ASN A 149 -12.33 8.89 28.91
CA ASN A 149 -11.50 10.01 29.37
C ASN A 149 -12.34 11.25 29.69
N ILE A 150 -13.37 11.55 28.90
CA ILE A 150 -14.32 12.64 29.19
C ILE A 150 -15.04 12.39 30.51
N ILE A 151 -15.59 11.18 30.71
CA ILE A 151 -16.33 10.83 31.93
C ILE A 151 -15.43 10.95 33.17
N THR A 152 -14.19 10.47 33.08
CA THR A 152 -13.22 10.54 34.19
C THR A 152 -12.77 11.97 34.46
N ALA A 153 -12.53 12.78 33.44
CA ALA A 153 -12.21 14.20 33.56
C ALA A 153 -13.35 15.00 34.22
N GLU A 154 -14.60 14.76 33.81
CA GLU A 154 -15.78 15.40 34.41
C GLU A 154 -15.96 14.98 35.88
N ALA A 155 -15.70 13.72 36.22
CA ALA A 155 -15.71 13.27 37.62
C ALA A 155 -14.61 13.95 38.45
N ARG A 156 -13.41 14.10 37.88
CA ARG A 156 -12.29 14.81 38.50
C ARG A 156 -12.62 16.28 38.74
N LEU A 157 -13.20 16.97 37.75
CA LEU A 157 -13.65 18.36 37.88
C LEU A 157 -14.65 18.52 39.02
N ARG A 158 -15.69 17.68 39.08
CA ARG A 158 -16.67 17.71 40.19
C ARG A 158 -16.01 17.54 41.57
N SER A 159 -15.01 16.66 41.66
CA SER A 159 -14.27 16.45 42.90
C SER A 159 -13.44 17.68 43.29
N LEU A 160 -12.74 18.28 42.33
CA LEU A 160 -11.95 19.50 42.52
C LEU A 160 -12.84 20.69 42.91
N GLU A 161 -13.98 20.88 42.25
CA GLU A 161 -14.97 21.91 42.60
C GLU A 161 -15.50 21.75 44.03
N LYS A 162 -15.76 20.51 44.45
CA LYS A 162 -16.16 20.23 45.84
C LYS A 162 -15.04 20.60 46.81
N GLY A 163 -13.79 20.26 46.47
CA GLY A 163 -12.60 20.64 47.25
C GLY A 163 -12.46 22.16 47.36
N LEU A 164 -12.66 22.89 46.26
CA LEU A 164 -12.63 24.35 46.21
C LEU A 164 -13.69 24.96 47.13
N ARG A 165 -14.95 24.52 47.04
CA ARG A 165 -16.04 25.02 47.90
C ARG A 165 -15.76 24.82 49.39
N ASN A 166 -15.18 23.68 49.75
CA ASN A 166 -14.78 23.41 51.13
C ASN A 166 -13.69 24.40 51.59
N GLN A 167 -12.67 24.59 50.76
CA GLN A 167 -11.55 25.47 51.08
C GLN A 167 -11.95 26.96 51.10
N GLU A 168 -12.87 27.38 50.24
CA GLU A 168 -13.47 28.72 50.26
C GLU A 168 -14.26 28.97 51.55
N THR A 169 -14.89 27.94 52.11
CA THR A 169 -15.62 28.05 53.39
C THR A 169 -14.66 28.29 54.55
N GLU A 170 -13.49 27.65 54.54
CA GLU A 170 -12.43 27.92 55.52
C GLU A 170 -11.83 29.32 55.34
N LEU A 171 -11.64 29.77 54.10
CA LEU A 171 -11.11 31.12 53.80
C LEU A 171 -12.02 32.23 54.35
N LYS A 172 -13.35 32.04 54.28
CA LYS A 172 -14.35 33.00 54.80
C LYS A 172 -14.31 33.19 56.32
N LYS A 173 -13.61 32.32 57.07
CA LYS A 173 -13.43 32.47 58.53
C LYS A 173 -12.33 33.47 58.89
N LEU A 174 -11.51 33.89 57.92
CA LEU A 174 -10.45 34.87 58.12
C LEU A 174 -11.03 36.29 58.29
N PRO A 175 -10.31 37.19 59.00
CA PRO A 175 -10.66 38.60 59.06
C PRO A 175 -10.80 39.23 57.68
N SER A 176 -11.74 40.17 57.52
CA SER A 176 -12.04 40.80 56.22
C SER A 176 -10.82 41.44 55.55
N MET A 177 -9.93 42.06 56.33
CA MET A 177 -8.71 42.67 55.81
C MET A 177 -7.75 41.64 55.21
N GLU A 178 -7.58 40.48 55.85
CA GLU A 178 -6.72 39.40 55.35
C GLU A 178 -7.37 38.66 54.18
N LEU A 179 -8.69 38.47 54.22
CA LEU A 179 -9.45 37.84 53.15
C LEU A 179 -9.29 38.58 51.81
N GLU A 180 -9.39 39.90 51.81
CA GLU A 180 -9.26 40.70 50.58
C GLU A 180 -7.83 40.70 50.04
N LEU A 181 -6.82 40.74 50.93
CA LEU A 181 -5.42 40.54 50.55
C LEU A 181 -5.23 39.20 49.84
N LEU A 182 -5.69 38.10 50.47
CA LEU A 182 -5.56 36.76 49.91
C LEU A 182 -6.32 36.59 48.60
N ARG A 183 -7.47 37.26 48.44
CA ARG A 183 -8.23 37.27 47.20
C ARG A 183 -7.44 37.90 46.04
N LEU A 184 -6.79 39.03 46.29
CA LEU A 184 -5.95 39.70 45.30
C LEU A 184 -4.69 38.88 44.99
N GLU A 185 -4.06 38.29 46.00
CA GLU A 185 -2.91 37.39 45.81
C GLU A 185 -3.28 36.12 45.03
N ARG A 186 -4.45 35.53 45.30
CA ARG A 186 -5.00 34.39 44.54
C ARG A 186 -5.16 34.76 43.07
N LYS A 187 -5.85 35.87 42.77
CA LYS A 187 -6.06 36.32 41.39
C LYS A 187 -4.75 36.48 40.64
N ARG A 188 -3.73 37.08 41.27
CA ARG A 188 -2.42 37.27 40.66
C ARG A 188 -1.73 35.93 40.38
N LYS A 189 -1.58 35.07 41.39
CA LYS A 189 -0.87 33.79 41.28
C LYS A 189 -1.55 32.79 40.34
N VAL A 190 -2.88 32.74 40.35
CA VAL A 190 -3.64 31.82 39.49
C VAL A 190 -3.54 32.27 38.03
N ALA A 191 -3.66 33.57 37.75
CA ALA A 191 -3.47 34.09 36.40
C ALA A 191 -2.04 33.83 35.89
N GLU A 192 -1.03 34.02 36.74
CA GLU A 192 0.37 33.71 36.43
C GLU A 192 0.56 32.23 36.07
N ASN A 193 0.05 31.31 36.91
CA ASN A 193 0.16 29.88 36.66
C ASN A 193 -0.56 29.44 35.38
N ILE A 194 -1.81 29.90 35.17
CA ILE A 194 -2.58 29.57 33.96
C ILE A 194 -1.87 30.10 32.72
N TYR A 195 -1.34 31.32 32.79
CA TYR A 195 -0.58 31.90 31.69
C TYR A 195 0.63 31.02 31.31
N LEU A 196 1.39 30.54 32.29
CA LEU A 196 2.52 29.65 32.05
C LEU A 196 2.08 28.33 31.40
N ILE A 197 1.01 27.71 31.90
CA ILE A 197 0.47 26.46 31.34
C ILE A 197 0.03 26.65 29.88
N LEU A 198 -0.71 27.72 29.60
CA LEU A 198 -1.16 28.01 28.24
C LEU A 198 -0.01 28.36 27.30
N MET A 199 1.01 29.06 27.81
CA MET A 199 2.23 29.34 27.05
C MET A 199 2.94 28.03 26.68
N GLU A 200 3.16 27.16 27.66
CA GLU A 200 3.79 25.85 27.45
C GLU A 200 3.03 25.02 26.41
N ARG A 201 1.70 24.91 26.55
CA ARG A 201 0.86 24.19 25.59
C ARG A 201 0.89 24.80 24.20
N ARG A 202 0.94 26.13 24.08
CA ARG A 202 1.07 26.80 22.78
C ARG A 202 2.39 26.43 22.11
N GLU A 203 3.50 26.46 22.84
CA GLU A 203 4.81 26.09 22.30
C GLU A 203 4.86 24.61 21.90
N GLU A 204 4.28 23.70 22.71
CA GLU A 204 4.16 22.28 22.35
C GLU A 204 3.38 22.07 21.04
N ILE A 205 2.23 22.75 20.87
CA ILE A 205 1.44 22.70 19.64
C ILE A 205 2.23 23.23 18.46
N GLN A 206 2.96 24.33 18.63
CA GLN A 206 3.80 24.91 17.58
C GLN A 206 4.93 23.96 17.16
N ILE A 207 5.54 23.26 18.13
CA ILE A 207 6.55 22.22 17.86
C ILE A 207 5.90 21.07 17.09
N GLN A 208 4.74 20.55 17.52
CA GLN A 208 4.04 19.46 16.84
C GLN A 208 3.67 19.82 15.39
N GLN A 209 3.18 21.04 15.16
CA GLN A 209 2.88 21.55 13.81
C GLN A 209 4.15 21.62 12.94
N SER A 210 5.29 21.99 13.51
CA SER A 210 6.57 21.98 12.78
C SER A 210 7.09 20.56 12.51
N MET A 211 6.81 19.59 13.38
CA MET A 211 7.20 18.19 13.18
C MET A 211 6.43 17.53 12.03
N GLU A 212 5.13 17.81 11.88
CA GLU A 212 4.34 17.32 10.75
C GLU A 212 4.87 17.84 9.39
N SER A 213 5.66 18.93 9.39
CA SER A 213 6.29 19.49 8.18
C SER A 213 7.69 18.95 7.86
N SER A 214 8.22 18.00 8.64
CA SER A 214 9.47 17.33 8.26
C SER A 214 9.18 16.29 7.18
N ASP A 215 9.22 16.77 5.94
CA ASP A 215 9.02 16.02 4.71
C ASP A 215 9.62 14.61 4.75
N ILE A 216 8.83 13.68 4.22
CA ILE A 216 9.22 12.30 3.91
C ILE A 216 10.52 12.34 3.11
N VAL A 217 11.65 12.01 3.74
CA VAL A 217 12.88 11.74 3.00
C VAL A 217 12.70 10.39 2.32
N VAL A 218 12.56 10.40 1.00
CA VAL A 218 12.62 9.19 0.18
C VAL A 218 14.02 8.60 0.37
N LEU A 219 14.12 7.62 1.26
CA LEU A 219 15.40 6.99 1.65
C LEU A 219 15.99 6.15 0.51
N ASP A 220 15.12 5.65 -0.38
CA ASP A 220 15.53 4.89 -1.55
C ASP A 220 14.51 5.10 -2.68
N SER A 221 14.98 5.66 -3.78
CA SER A 221 14.17 5.77 -5.00
C SER A 221 14.12 4.41 -5.64
N ALA A 222 12.95 3.90 -6.01
CA ALA A 222 12.86 2.61 -6.68
C ALA A 222 13.75 2.60 -7.93
N ILE A 223 14.78 1.73 -7.94
CA ILE A 223 15.67 1.56 -9.08
C ILE A 223 14.85 0.93 -10.20
N ILE A 224 14.48 1.75 -11.18
CA ILE A 224 13.83 1.27 -12.39
C ILE A 224 14.89 0.50 -13.18
N ASN A 225 14.70 -0.82 -13.33
CA ASN A 225 15.49 -1.58 -14.29
C ASN A 225 15.14 -1.08 -15.70
N GLU A 226 16.05 -0.34 -16.32
CA GLU A 226 15.91 0.14 -17.72
C GLU A 226 15.91 -1.03 -18.72
N GLU A 227 16.48 -2.17 -18.33
CA GLU A 227 16.52 -3.37 -19.16
C GLU A 227 15.30 -4.26 -18.93
N ALA A 228 14.55 -4.50 -20.01
CA ALA A 228 13.44 -5.43 -20.02
C ALA A 228 13.95 -6.87 -19.78
N VAL A 229 13.69 -7.41 -18.58
CA VAL A 229 14.04 -8.80 -18.18
C VAL A 229 13.46 -9.82 -19.16
N LYS A 230 12.27 -9.55 -19.70
CA LYS A 230 11.59 -10.33 -20.76
C LYS A 230 10.70 -9.39 -21.60
N PRO A 231 10.45 -9.68 -22.90
CA PRO A 231 11.08 -10.70 -23.75
C PRO A 231 12.36 -10.21 -24.45
N ARG A 232 13.29 -11.14 -24.74
CA ARG A 232 14.55 -10.86 -25.47
C ARG A 232 14.28 -10.63 -26.96
N LYS A 233 13.89 -9.40 -27.33
CA LYS A 233 13.45 -9.03 -28.69
C LYS A 233 14.44 -9.45 -29.80
N ILE A 234 15.74 -9.25 -29.58
CA ILE A 234 16.80 -9.58 -30.56
C ILE A 234 16.86 -11.09 -30.81
N MET A 235 16.79 -11.91 -29.75
CA MET A 235 16.83 -13.36 -29.86
C MET A 235 15.59 -13.89 -30.59
N ASN A 236 14.40 -13.37 -30.28
CA ASN A 236 13.17 -13.75 -30.95
C ASN A 236 13.19 -13.37 -32.45
N MET A 237 13.74 -12.20 -32.79
CA MET A 237 13.88 -11.76 -34.18
C MET A 237 14.89 -12.61 -34.96
N ALA A 238 16.02 -12.98 -34.35
CA ALA A 238 16.98 -13.89 -34.96
C ALA A 238 16.37 -15.27 -35.28
N VAL A 239 15.62 -15.83 -34.34
CA VAL A 239 14.90 -17.11 -34.53
C VAL A 239 13.87 -17.00 -35.67
N ALA A 240 13.12 -15.89 -35.74
CA ALA A 240 12.14 -15.66 -36.80
C ALA A 240 12.78 -15.59 -38.20
N VAL A 241 13.93 -14.92 -38.34
CA VAL A 241 14.66 -14.83 -39.62
C VAL A 241 15.15 -16.20 -40.07
N VAL A 242 15.71 -17.00 -39.16
CA VAL A 242 16.18 -18.35 -39.47
C VAL A 242 15.00 -19.24 -39.90
N LEU A 243 13.89 -19.21 -39.17
CA LEU A 243 12.67 -19.95 -39.54
C LEU A 243 12.13 -19.55 -40.92
N ALA A 244 12.13 -18.25 -41.24
CA ALA A 244 11.69 -17.76 -42.54
C ALA A 244 12.58 -18.28 -43.68
N ALA A 245 13.90 -18.31 -43.49
CA ALA A 245 14.83 -18.85 -44.48
C ALA A 245 14.62 -20.35 -44.72
N PHE A 246 14.42 -21.13 -43.64
CA PHE A 246 14.10 -22.55 -43.76
C PHE A 246 12.78 -22.78 -44.50
N LEU A 247 11.74 -21.99 -44.19
CA LEU A 247 10.46 -22.06 -44.89
C LEU A 247 10.59 -21.73 -46.38
N ALA A 248 11.38 -20.73 -46.75
CA ALA A 248 11.60 -20.37 -48.15
C ALA A 248 12.24 -21.53 -48.94
N VAL A 249 13.28 -22.15 -48.39
CA VAL A 249 13.94 -23.31 -49.00
C VAL A 249 12.97 -24.49 -49.07
N PHE A 250 12.23 -24.76 -48.00
CA PHE A 250 11.24 -25.83 -47.95
C PHE A 250 10.16 -25.69 -49.03
N VAL A 251 9.66 -24.48 -49.28
CA VAL A 251 8.68 -24.21 -50.34
C VAL A 251 9.26 -24.47 -51.73
N ILE A 252 10.53 -24.10 -52.00
CA ILE A 252 11.20 -24.40 -53.28
C ILE A 252 11.30 -25.92 -53.49
N PHE A 253 11.69 -26.67 -52.45
CA PHE A 253 11.74 -28.14 -52.52
C PHE A 253 10.36 -28.75 -52.75
N LEU A 254 9.32 -28.22 -52.09
CA LEU A 254 7.95 -28.68 -52.29
C LEU A 254 7.50 -28.47 -53.74
N GLN A 255 7.80 -27.30 -54.30
CA GLN A 255 7.49 -26.97 -55.68
C GLN A 255 8.22 -27.89 -56.66
N TYR A 256 9.49 -28.21 -56.39
CA TYR A 256 10.27 -29.16 -57.19
C TYR A 256 9.71 -30.59 -57.10
N TYR A 257 9.32 -31.03 -55.90
CA TYR A 257 8.76 -32.37 -55.69
C TYR A 257 7.42 -32.58 -56.42
N PHE A 258 6.59 -31.54 -56.48
CA PHE A 258 5.32 -31.58 -57.22
C PHE A 258 5.45 -31.25 -58.72
N ASP A 259 6.64 -30.89 -59.20
CA ASP A 259 6.90 -30.69 -60.62
C ASP A 259 7.04 -32.05 -61.32
N THR A 260 6.17 -32.30 -62.30
CA THR A 260 6.13 -33.55 -63.08
C THR A 260 6.74 -33.39 -64.48
N THR A 261 7.43 -32.26 -64.73
CA THR A 261 8.10 -31.99 -66.00
C THR A 261 9.40 -32.79 -66.11
N VAL A 262 9.60 -33.45 -67.25
CA VAL A 262 10.85 -34.15 -67.59
C VAL A 262 11.89 -33.11 -68.01
N LYS A 263 12.94 -32.92 -67.20
CA LYS A 263 13.96 -31.89 -67.42
C LYS A 263 15.35 -32.48 -67.61
N GLU A 264 15.67 -33.57 -66.94
CA GLU A 264 16.97 -34.22 -67.00
C GLU A 264 16.92 -35.55 -67.77
N GLU A 265 18.09 -36.00 -68.26
CA GLU A 265 18.21 -37.29 -68.97
C GLU A 265 17.77 -38.47 -68.09
N GLU A 266 17.95 -38.34 -66.77
CA GLU A 266 17.52 -39.31 -65.77
C GLU A 266 16.00 -39.40 -65.64
N ASP A 267 15.28 -38.28 -65.82
CA ASP A 267 13.81 -38.25 -65.79
C ASP A 267 13.22 -39.08 -66.94
N ILE A 268 13.82 -39.01 -68.13
CA ILE A 268 13.41 -39.81 -69.30
C ILE A 268 13.60 -41.30 -69.00
N ARG A 269 14.76 -41.67 -68.44
CA ARG A 269 15.07 -43.05 -68.07
C ARG A 269 14.11 -43.57 -67.01
N ARG A 270 13.75 -42.75 -66.01
CA ARG A 270 12.84 -43.12 -64.92
C ARG A 270 11.40 -43.34 -65.39
N VAL A 271 10.92 -42.54 -66.34
CA VAL A 271 9.54 -42.61 -66.85
C VAL A 271 9.37 -43.66 -67.95
N THR A 272 10.36 -43.81 -68.84
CA THR A 272 10.23 -44.65 -70.05
C THR A 272 11.02 -45.95 -70.01
N GLY A 273 11.98 -46.09 -69.08
CA GLY A 273 12.86 -47.26 -68.98
C GLY A 273 13.90 -47.38 -70.09
N LEU A 274 13.98 -46.42 -71.01
CA LEU A 274 14.88 -46.44 -72.16
C LEU A 274 16.15 -45.60 -71.89
N SER A 275 17.28 -46.04 -72.42
CA SER A 275 18.53 -45.29 -72.33
C SER A 275 18.57 -44.17 -73.37
N VAL A 276 18.88 -42.96 -72.94
CA VAL A 276 19.10 -41.81 -73.84
C VAL A 276 20.38 -42.06 -74.65
N ILE A 277 20.29 -41.96 -75.98
CA ILE A 277 21.40 -42.26 -76.92
C ILE A 277 22.07 -40.98 -77.44
N GLY A 278 21.39 -39.83 -77.31
CA GLY A 278 21.94 -38.53 -77.66
C GLY A 278 20.92 -37.42 -77.45
N ILE A 279 21.41 -36.21 -77.19
CA ILE A 279 20.60 -35.00 -77.05
C ILE A 279 20.72 -34.18 -78.32
N ILE A 280 19.60 -33.73 -78.88
CA ILE A 280 19.59 -32.75 -79.96
C ILE A 280 19.27 -31.38 -79.33
N PRO A 281 20.24 -30.47 -79.24
CA PRO A 281 20.01 -29.15 -78.67
C PRO A 281 19.12 -28.31 -79.60
N ASP A 282 18.13 -27.63 -79.01
CA ASP A 282 17.33 -26.63 -79.71
C ASP A 282 18.14 -25.35 -79.91
N LEU A 283 18.74 -25.21 -81.10
CA LEU A 283 19.63 -24.11 -81.46
C LEU A 283 18.95 -22.72 -81.46
N ALA A 284 17.61 -22.65 -81.41
CA ALA A 284 16.89 -21.39 -81.31
C ALA A 284 16.90 -20.79 -79.89
N LYS A 285 17.15 -21.62 -78.85
CA LYS A 285 17.27 -21.18 -77.45
C LYS A 285 18.71 -21.01 -76.97
N VAL A 286 19.70 -21.33 -77.82
CA VAL A 286 21.12 -21.18 -77.49
C VAL A 286 21.51 -19.72 -77.66
N ASN A 287 21.69 -19.03 -76.53
CA ASN A 287 22.17 -17.66 -76.49
C ASN A 287 23.62 -17.62 -77.03
N HIS A 288 23.84 -16.93 -78.16
CA HIS A 288 25.09 -16.94 -78.95
C HIS A 288 26.34 -16.34 -78.25
N ASN A 289 26.29 -16.10 -76.93
CA ASN A 289 27.37 -15.45 -76.16
C ASN A 289 28.18 -16.37 -75.25
N GLN A 290 27.99 -17.69 -75.29
CA GLN A 290 28.91 -18.63 -74.63
C GLN A 290 29.79 -19.30 -75.68
N ALA A 291 30.94 -18.65 -75.91
CA ALA A 291 32.00 -19.10 -76.80
C ALA A 291 32.56 -20.47 -76.37
N TYR A 292 32.82 -21.29 -77.39
CA TYR A 292 33.69 -22.47 -77.33
C TYR A 292 35.09 -22.09 -76.82
N GLY A 293 35.75 -23.07 -76.19
CA GLY A 293 37.08 -23.04 -75.55
C GLY A 293 38.07 -21.95 -75.94
N VAL A 294 38.69 -21.37 -74.91
CA VAL A 294 39.99 -20.73 -75.02
C VAL A 294 41.01 -21.70 -74.46
N ASP A 295 41.89 -22.20 -75.33
CA ASP A 295 43.16 -22.81 -74.95
C ASP A 295 43.97 -21.83 -74.09
N LYS A 296 44.28 -22.23 -72.85
CA LYS A 296 45.63 -22.16 -72.22
C LYS A 296 45.62 -22.80 -70.84
#